data_AF-A0A257QUI7-F1
#
_entry.id   AF-A0A257QUI7-F1
#
_cell.length_a   1.000
_cell.length_b   1.000
_cell.length_c   1.000
_cell.angle_alpha   90.00
_cell.angle_beta   90.00
_cell.angle_gamma   90.00
#
_symmetry.space_group_name_H-M   'P 1'
#
loop_
_entity.id
_entity.type
_entity.pdbx_description
1 polymer ?
#
loop_
_entity_poly.entity_id
_entity_poly.type
_entity_poly.pdbx_seq_one_letter_code
_entity_poly.pdbx_strand_id
1 'polypeptide(L)' 'MPLEAGKSHETIAKNITTEIKAGKPQKQAVAIAYNKAGLSRDDAACHAYLDCAARGDAVGLARHHAKLTKLGR' A
#
# COMPACT_ATOMS: atom_id res chain seq x y z
N MET A 1 -10.45 -2.41 18.91
CA MET A 1 -9.80 -3.69 18.60
C MET A 1 -8.30 -3.47 18.43
N PRO A 2 -7.44 -4.36 18.94
CA PRO A 2 -6.01 -4.26 18.68
C PRO A 2 -5.74 -4.67 17.23
N LEU A 3 -5.21 -3.74 16.43
CA LEU A 3 -4.76 -4.02 15.06
C LEU A 3 -3.37 -4.65 15.09
N GLU A 4 -3.16 -5.66 14.25
CA GLU A 4 -1.89 -6.39 14.16
C GLU A 4 -0.82 -5.54 13.47
N ALA A 5 0.41 -5.57 14.00
CA ALA A 5 1.56 -4.90 13.41
C ALA A 5 2.29 -5.87 12.49
N GLY A 6 2.00 -5.82 11.19
CA GLY A 6 2.65 -6.65 10.19
C GLY A 6 2.47 -6.08 8.80
N LYS A 7 3.48 -6.27 7.95
CA LYS A 7 3.52 -5.77 6.56
C LYS A 7 2.97 -6.78 5.54
N SER A 8 2.68 -8.00 5.98
CA SER A 8 2.14 -9.05 5.12
C SER A 8 0.74 -8.68 4.63
N HIS A 9 0.43 -9.01 3.37
CA HIS A 9 -0.89 -8.77 2.78
C HIS A 9 -2.02 -9.38 3.62
N GLU A 10 -1.81 -10.56 4.20
CA GLU A 10 -2.79 -11.22 5.08
C GLU A 10 -3.10 -10.41 6.35
N THR A 11 -2.08 -9.83 6.98
CA THR A 11 -2.22 -8.98 8.17
C THR A 11 -3.00 -7.70 7.84
N ILE A 12 -2.69 -7.09 6.70
CA ILE A 12 -3.39 -5.90 6.21
C ILE A 12 -4.87 -6.22 5.93
N ALA A 13 -5.15 -7.35 5.27
CA ALA A 13 -6.51 -7.79 4.98
C ALA A 13 -7.33 -8.07 6.27
N LYS A 14 -6.72 -8.72 7.27
CA LYS A 14 -7.34 -8.93 8.60
C LYS A 14 -7.67 -7.61 9.28
N ASN A 15 -6.76 -6.65 9.26
CA ASN A 15 -6.96 -5.32 9.83
C ASN A 15 -8.09 -4.54 9.12
N ILE A 16 -8.16 -4.59 7.78
CA ILE A 16 -9.25 -3.96 7.01
C ILE A 16 -10.61 -4.54 7.40
N THR A 17 -10.71 -5.86 7.45
CA THR A 17 -11.96 -6.56 7.77
C THR A 17 -12.44 -6.23 9.19
N THR A 18 -11.49 -6.12 10.11
CA THR A 18 -11.71 -5.72 11.51
C THR A 18 -12.29 -4.31 11.61
N GLU A 19 -11.74 -3.35 10.88
CA GLU A 19 -12.22 -1.95 10.88
C GLU A 19 -13.57 -1.80 10.17
N ILE A 20 -13.83 -2.56 9.11
CA ILE A 20 -15.14 -2.58 8.45
C ILE A 20 -16.21 -3.13 9.41
N LYS A 21 -15.91 -4.21 10.13
CA LYS A 21 -16.79 -4.75 11.18
C LYS A 21 -17.01 -3.76 12.33
N ALA A 22 -16.04 -2.90 12.59
CA ALA A 22 -16.17 -1.79 13.53
C ALA A 22 -17.00 -0.60 13.00
N GLY A 23 -17.52 -0.69 11.77
CA GLY A 23 -18.37 0.34 11.16
C GLY A 23 -17.62 1.45 10.43
N LYS A 24 -16.30 1.29 10.21
CA LYS A 24 -15.52 2.26 9.43
C LYS A 24 -15.83 2.11 7.93
N PRO A 25 -15.92 3.22 7.16
CA PRO A 25 -16.00 3.15 5.71
C PRO A 25 -14.74 2.50 5.14
N GLN A 26 -14.90 1.69 4.09
CA GLN A 26 -13.83 0.86 3.51
C GLN A 26 -12.54 1.64 3.19
N LYS A 27 -12.65 2.86 2.64
CA LYS A 27 -11.49 3.72 2.35
C LYS A 27 -10.71 4.10 3.61
N GLN A 28 -11.42 4.39 4.69
CA GLN A 28 -10.81 4.73 5.97
C GLN A 28 -10.20 3.48 6.63
N ALA A 29 -10.88 2.33 6.55
CA ALA A 29 -10.37 1.06 7.04
C ALA A 29 -9.03 0.67 6.36
N VAL A 30 -8.96 0.83 5.03
CA VAL A 30 -7.72 0.64 4.26
C VAL A 30 -6.63 1.59 4.73
N ALA A 31 -6.92 2.89 4.84
CA ALA A 31 -5.93 3.87 5.30
C ALA A 31 -5.38 3.56 6.70
N ILE A 32 -6.24 3.17 7.64
CA ILE A 32 -5.84 2.81 9.02
C ILE A 32 -4.98 1.54 9.01
N ALA A 33 -5.36 0.52 8.23
CA ALA A 33 -4.61 -0.73 8.14
C ALA A 33 -3.19 -0.52 7.57
N TYR A 34 -3.05 0.27 6.51
CA TYR A 34 -1.74 0.60 5.93
C TYR A 34 -0.89 1.46 6.87
N ASN A 35 -1.49 2.45 7.54
CA ASN A 35 -0.78 3.28 8.52
C ASN A 35 -0.28 2.42 9.70
N LYS A 36 -1.09 1.46 10.17
CA LYS A 36 -0.71 0.54 11.23
C LYS A 36 0.42 -0.41 10.82
N ALA A 37 0.48 -0.81 9.55
CA ALA A 37 1.56 -1.62 9.00
C ALA A 37 2.89 -0.83 8.82
N GLY A 38 2.88 0.48 9.04
CA GLY A 38 4.05 1.34 8.81
C GLY A 38 4.43 1.44 7.33
N LEU A 39 3.45 1.24 6.44
CA LEU A 39 3.60 1.41 5.00
C LEU A 39 3.24 2.86 4.66
N SER A 40 4.26 3.68 4.43
CA SER A 40 4.07 5.06 3.99
C SER A 40 3.87 5.11 2.47
N ARG A 41 3.44 6.27 1.93
CA ARG A 41 3.16 6.49 0.50
C ARG A 41 4.30 6.11 -0.46
N ASP A 42 5.49 5.83 0.06
CA ASP A 42 6.64 5.33 -0.70
C ASP A 42 6.57 3.83 -1.03
N ASP A 43 5.72 3.04 -0.35
CA ASP A 43 5.39 1.65 -0.75
C ASP A 43 4.42 1.60 -1.95
N ALA A 44 3.61 2.65 -2.16
CA ALA A 44 2.75 2.78 -3.34
C ALA A 44 3.54 3.01 -4.65
N ALA A 45 4.81 3.42 -4.57
CA ALA A 45 5.67 3.57 -5.76
C ALA A 45 5.97 2.23 -6.42
N CYS A 46 6.04 1.15 -5.64
CA CYS A 46 6.19 -0.21 -6.17
C CYS A 46 4.87 -0.71 -6.78
N HIS A 47 3.73 -0.40 -6.14
CA HIS A 47 2.42 -0.71 -6.69
C HIS A 47 2.15 0.05 -7.99
N ALA A 48 2.56 1.31 -8.09
CA ALA A 48 2.47 2.11 -9.31
C ALA A 48 3.40 1.60 -10.43
N TYR A 49 4.59 1.07 -10.09
CA TYR A 49 5.47 0.42 -11.05
C TYR A 49 4.87 -0.90 -11.56
N LEU A 50 4.27 -1.70 -10.69
CA LEU A 50 3.57 -2.94 -11.06
C LEU A 50 2.30 -2.65 -11.87
N ASP A 51 1.52 -1.63 -11.52
CA ASP A 51 0.35 -1.17 -12.28
C ASP A 51 0.75 -0.59 -13.66
N CYS A 52 1.82 0.20 -13.74
CA CYS A 52 2.26 0.75 -15.04
C CYS A 52 2.90 -0.34 -15.93
N ALA A 53 3.58 -1.32 -15.33
CA ALA A 53 4.08 -2.50 -16.03
C ALA A 53 2.93 -3.38 -16.54
N ALA A 54 1.89 -3.61 -15.73
CA ALA A 54 0.71 -4.38 -16.13
C ALA A 54 -0.12 -3.69 -17.24
N ARG A 55 -0.06 -2.35 -17.33
CA ARG A 55 -0.77 -1.54 -18.33
C ARG A 55 0.08 -1.18 -19.56
N GLY A 56 1.37 -1.52 -19.57
CA GLY A 56 2.30 -1.19 -20.66
C GLY A 56 2.64 0.30 -20.80
N ASP A 57 2.49 1.10 -19.74
CA ASP A 57 2.81 2.54 -19.75
C ASP A 57 4.30 2.77 -19.48
N ALA A 58 5.08 2.89 -20.57
CA ALA A 58 6.52 3.13 -20.52
C ALA A 58 6.91 4.49 -19.88
N VAL A 59 6.04 5.51 -19.96
CA VAL A 59 6.32 6.85 -19.42
C VAL A 59 6.15 6.86 -17.90
N GLY A 60 5.13 6.16 -17.40
CA GLY A 60 4.95 5.90 -15.98
C GLY A 60 6.14 5.12 -15.40
N LEU A 61 6.55 4.04 -16.08
CA LEU A 61 7.64 3.16 -15.66
C LEU A 61 8.95 3.93 -15.45
N ALA A 62 9.32 4.80 -16.39
CA ALA A 62 10.55 5.59 -16.32
C ALA A 62 10.54 6.59 -15.15
N ARG A 63 9.41 7.26 -14.89
CA ARG A 63 9.26 8.20 -13.76
C ARG A 63 9.37 7.50 -12.41
N HIS A 64 8.75 6.33 -12.28
CA HIS A 64 8.79 5.56 -11.05
C HIS A 64 10.16 4.91 -10.82
N HIS A 65 10.79 4.37 -11.86
CA HIS A 65 12.13 3.80 -11.79
C HIS A 65 13.17 4.82 -11.32
N ALA A 66 13.16 6.04 -11.87
CA ALA A 66 14.04 7.13 -11.45
C ALA A 66 13.82 7.57 -9.99
N LYS A 67 12.61 7.37 -9.45
CA LYS A 67 12.29 7.65 -8.04
C LYS A 67 12.79 6.53 -7.12
N LEU A 68 12.69 5.28 -7.55
CA LEU A 68 13.19 4.10 -6.81
C LEU A 68 14.73 4.12 -6.69
N THR A 69 15.44 4.51 -7.75
CA THR A 69 16.92 4.57 -7.73
C THR A 69 17.48 5.70 -6.86
N LYS A 70 16.74 6.80 -6.67
CA LYS A 70 17.14 7.90 -5.77
C LYS A 70 16.84 7.64 -4.29
N LEU A 71 16.00 6.66 -3.98
CA LEU A 71 15.57 6.34 -2.61
C LEU A 71 16.44 5.27 -1.93
N GLY A 72 17.50 4.78 -2.56
CA GLY A 72 18.58 4.01 -1.91
C GLY A 72 18.10 2.94 -0.93
N ARG A 73 17.27 2.01 -1.41
CA ARG A 73 17.01 0.73 -0.73
C ARG A 73 17.80 -0.37 -1.43
#